data_AF-A0A381PFZ6-F1
#
_entry.id   AF-A0A381PFZ6-F1
#
_cell.length_a   1.000
_cell.length_b   1.000
_cell.length_c   1.000
_cell.angle_alpha   90.00
_cell.angle_beta   90.00
_cell.angle_gamma   90.00
#
_symmetry.space_group_name_H-M   'P 1'
#
loop_
_entity.id
_entity.type
_entity.pdbx_description
1 polymer ?
#
loop_
_entity_poly.entity_id
_entity_poly.type
_entity_poly.pdbx_seq_one_letter_code
_entity_poly.pdbx_strand_id
1 'polypeptide(L)'
;TIHGGKAISTFYQCGEAYTLDPLSLETLGTLDLLSGGGRQMSAHCMTDEQSGDLLFFDYATKPPYMTYGVFDKDANLVHHTAIDLPGARLPHTLAFTTNYSILMDLPMFWDPELLQKDVHKVSFYPDKASRFGLITRFGQGDSIKWFEADPCYIYHAINSWEEGDMVVLDVCRMSTPVPSEAKKQKLAGPYGSMLAWLKLDASYHRYRFNLVSGETKEESLSDLLSEFPVINNRFGGLSSRYSYHVTLADTDAILFDGLVKIDSETTQNQEYKFPKGCFGSESQFAPRDNAKNEDDGYLITLVTNMETNKGEIQIFPAEDLTQGPICRVIVPQQIPPGFHSSFVLPENL
;
A
#
# COMPACT_ATOMS: atom_id res chain seq x y z
N THR A 1 -4.87 4.73 -9.17
CA THR A 1 -6.25 4.22 -8.95
C THR A 1 -7.19 4.77 -10.01
N ILE A 2 -8.42 4.24 -10.11
CA ILE A 2 -9.53 4.81 -10.90
C ILE A 2 -10.59 5.34 -9.93
N HIS A 3 -11.14 6.51 -10.21
CA HIS A 3 -12.23 7.09 -9.42
C HIS A 3 -13.02 8.09 -10.26
N GLY A 4 -14.35 8.06 -10.15
CA GLY A 4 -15.25 8.93 -10.93
C GLY A 4 -15.05 8.82 -12.45
N GLY A 5 -14.75 7.63 -12.96
CA GLY A 5 -14.48 7.35 -14.38
C GLY A 5 -13.16 7.94 -14.92
N LYS A 6 -12.23 8.30 -14.02
CA LYS A 6 -10.92 8.87 -14.38
C LYS A 6 -9.80 8.10 -13.72
N ALA A 7 -8.69 7.94 -14.44
CA ALA A 7 -7.45 7.47 -13.82
C ALA A 7 -6.82 8.60 -13.01
N ILE A 8 -6.49 8.31 -11.75
CA ILE A 8 -5.77 9.23 -10.87
C ILE A 8 -4.33 8.76 -10.76
N SER A 9 -3.43 9.63 -11.21
CA SER A 9 -1.98 9.49 -11.10
C SER A 9 -1.45 10.43 -10.02
N THR A 10 -0.62 9.89 -9.13
CA THR A 10 -0.13 10.56 -7.92
C THR A 10 1.40 10.54 -7.89
N PHE A 11 1.99 11.53 -7.25
CA PHE A 11 3.43 11.58 -7.04
C PHE A 11 3.88 10.61 -5.94
N TYR A 12 5.13 10.11 -5.98
CA TYR A 12 5.63 9.00 -5.12
C TYR A 12 5.50 9.21 -3.59
N GLN A 13 5.25 10.44 -3.14
CA GLN A 13 4.94 10.81 -1.76
C GLN A 13 3.57 11.51 -1.75
N CYS A 14 3.56 12.79 -1.42
CA CYS A 14 2.44 13.69 -1.63
C CYS A 14 2.76 14.65 -2.77
N GLY A 15 1.78 14.88 -3.63
CA GLY A 15 1.90 15.85 -4.71
C GLY A 15 0.55 16.23 -5.29
N GLU A 16 0.60 16.96 -6.40
CA GLU A 16 -0.57 17.18 -7.23
C GLU A 16 -1.00 15.84 -7.83
N ALA A 17 -2.28 15.50 -7.65
CA ALA A 17 -2.88 14.37 -8.35
C ALA A 17 -3.31 14.83 -9.75
N TYR A 18 -2.99 14.05 -10.77
CA TYR A 18 -3.38 14.28 -12.15
C TYR A 18 -4.50 13.31 -12.53
N THR A 19 -5.48 13.81 -13.26
CA THR A 19 -6.53 13.00 -13.85
C THR A 19 -6.20 12.69 -15.30
N LEU A 20 -6.44 11.45 -15.71
CA LEU A 20 -6.26 10.97 -17.07
C LEU A 20 -7.53 10.26 -17.53
N ASP A 21 -7.78 10.29 -18.84
CA ASP A 21 -8.73 9.36 -19.46
C ASP A 21 -8.15 7.93 -19.32
N PRO A 22 -8.89 6.97 -18.75
CA PRO A 22 -8.34 5.65 -18.43
C PRO A 22 -8.08 4.78 -19.69
N LEU A 23 -8.61 5.16 -20.85
CA LEU A 23 -8.46 4.41 -22.10
C LEU A 23 -7.43 5.05 -23.03
N SER A 24 -7.55 6.36 -23.29
CA SER A 24 -6.65 7.10 -24.19
C SER A 24 -5.35 7.51 -23.51
N LEU A 25 -5.33 7.55 -22.18
CA LEU A 25 -4.25 8.08 -21.34
C LEU A 25 -3.98 9.58 -21.57
N GLU A 26 -4.94 10.32 -22.13
CA GLU A 26 -4.86 11.77 -22.24
C GLU A 26 -4.92 12.41 -20.85
N THR A 27 -3.97 13.32 -20.57
CA THR A 27 -3.96 14.09 -19.32
C THR A 27 -5.05 15.15 -19.34
N LEU A 28 -6.03 15.01 -18.44
CA LEU A 28 -7.19 15.90 -18.31
C LEU A 28 -6.93 17.11 -17.41
N GLY A 29 -5.82 17.10 -16.66
CA GLY A 29 -5.41 18.17 -15.76
C GLY A 29 -5.25 17.70 -14.31
N THR A 30 -5.02 18.64 -13.40
CA THR A 30 -4.88 18.35 -11.97
C THR A 30 -6.25 18.19 -11.30
N LEU A 31 -6.33 17.29 -10.33
CA LEU A 31 -7.47 17.14 -9.44
C LEU A 31 -7.54 18.38 -8.53
N ASP A 32 -8.67 19.09 -8.53
CA ASP A 32 -8.84 20.31 -7.73
C ASP A 32 -9.11 20.00 -6.26
N LEU A 33 -8.03 19.80 -5.51
CA LEU A 33 -8.04 19.66 -4.06
C LEU A 33 -8.17 21.00 -3.34
N LEU A 34 -7.60 22.06 -3.92
CA LEU A 34 -7.42 23.36 -3.28
C LEU A 34 -8.76 24.07 -3.07
N SER A 35 -9.68 24.01 -4.04
CA SER A 35 -11.01 24.64 -3.89
C SER A 35 -11.83 24.04 -2.76
N GLY A 36 -11.60 22.75 -2.45
CA GLY A 36 -12.21 22.05 -1.32
C GLY A 36 -11.42 22.16 -0.01
N GLY A 37 -10.34 22.94 0.04
CA GLY A 37 -9.51 23.12 1.24
C GLY A 37 -8.47 22.02 1.47
N GLY A 38 -8.33 21.08 0.53
CA GLY A 38 -7.23 20.12 0.46
C GLY A 38 -5.91 20.78 0.02
N ARG A 39 -4.83 20.01 0.04
CA ARG A 39 -3.49 20.51 -0.36
C ARG A 39 -2.85 19.63 -1.42
N GLN A 40 -2.51 18.40 -1.05
CA GLN A 40 -1.90 17.41 -1.91
C GLN A 40 -2.56 16.05 -1.66
N MET A 41 -2.15 15.03 -2.40
CA MET A 41 -2.60 13.66 -2.23
C MET A 41 -1.41 12.72 -2.19
N SER A 42 -1.42 11.81 -1.22
CA SER A 42 -0.48 10.69 -1.12
C SER A 42 -0.64 9.72 -2.30
N ALA A 43 0.43 9.04 -2.70
CA ALA A 43 0.37 7.95 -3.66
C ALA A 43 -0.56 6.80 -3.23
N HIS A 44 -0.73 6.61 -1.92
CA HIS A 44 -1.57 5.56 -1.34
C HIS A 44 -2.95 6.08 -0.99
N CYS A 45 -3.67 6.59 -1.98
CA CYS A 45 -5.13 6.76 -1.88
C CYS A 45 -5.82 5.40 -2.12
N MET A 46 -6.96 5.19 -1.46
CA MET A 46 -7.64 3.90 -1.43
C MET A 46 -9.10 4.10 -1.86
N THR A 47 -9.54 3.34 -2.86
CA THR A 47 -10.95 3.33 -3.28
C THR A 47 -11.68 2.24 -2.50
N ASP A 48 -12.78 2.58 -1.84
CA ASP A 48 -13.71 1.61 -1.29
C ASP A 48 -14.74 1.23 -2.37
N GLU A 49 -14.62 0.02 -2.92
CA GLU A 49 -15.53 -0.45 -3.98
C GLU A 49 -17.00 -0.60 -3.52
N GLN A 50 -17.27 -0.64 -2.21
CA GLN A 50 -18.65 -0.74 -1.72
C GLN A 50 -19.39 0.60 -1.75
N SER A 51 -18.70 1.68 -1.38
CA SER A 51 -19.29 3.03 -1.36
C SER A 51 -18.99 3.81 -2.66
N GLY A 52 -17.90 3.47 -3.33
CA GLY A 52 -17.31 4.24 -4.43
C GLY A 52 -16.44 5.42 -3.94
N ASP A 53 -16.32 5.60 -2.62
CA ASP A 53 -15.53 6.68 -2.05
C ASP A 53 -14.03 6.46 -2.26
N LEU A 54 -13.30 7.55 -2.50
CA LEU A 54 -11.84 7.57 -2.51
C LEU A 54 -11.33 8.25 -1.25
N LEU A 55 -10.69 7.46 -0.39
CA LEU A 55 -10.07 7.92 0.84
C LEU A 55 -8.62 8.29 0.55
N PHE A 56 -8.17 9.43 1.07
CA PHE A 56 -6.81 9.87 0.89
C PHE A 56 -6.30 10.65 2.11
N PHE A 57 -5.00 10.85 2.13
CA PHE A 57 -4.31 11.69 3.10
C PHE A 57 -3.17 12.42 2.40
N ASP A 58 -2.63 13.42 3.07
CA ASP A 58 -1.37 14.05 2.72
C ASP A 58 -0.49 14.23 3.95
N TYR A 59 0.81 14.50 3.76
CA TYR A 59 1.72 14.84 4.85
C TYR A 59 2.76 15.87 4.42
N ALA A 60 3.37 16.52 5.41
CA ALA A 60 4.16 17.72 5.20
C ALA A 60 5.34 17.86 6.17
N THR A 61 6.27 18.73 5.79
CA THR A 61 7.34 19.22 6.67
C THR A 61 6.93 20.43 7.52
N LYS A 62 5.75 21.01 7.26
CA LYS A 62 5.18 22.17 7.98
C LYS A 62 3.71 21.94 8.31
N PRO A 63 3.17 22.52 9.41
CA PRO A 63 1.76 22.41 9.75
C PRO A 63 0.81 22.90 8.62
N PRO A 64 -0.37 22.26 8.42
CA PRO A 64 -0.75 20.98 9.03
C PRO A 64 0.17 19.86 8.54
N TYR A 65 0.68 19.05 9.47
CA TYR A 65 1.67 18.01 9.17
C TYR A 65 1.07 16.81 8.43
N MET A 66 -0.23 16.61 8.58
CA MET A 66 -1.01 15.60 7.88
C MET A 66 -2.44 16.12 7.72
N THR A 67 -3.06 15.85 6.57
CA THR A 67 -4.50 15.97 6.39
C THR A 67 -5.10 14.67 5.92
N TYR A 68 -6.41 14.53 6.10
CA TYR A 68 -7.21 13.39 5.66
C TYR A 68 -8.41 13.91 4.88
N GLY A 69 -8.82 13.20 3.84
CA GLY A 69 -9.99 13.56 3.06
C GLY A 69 -10.66 12.39 2.36
N VAL A 70 -11.87 12.65 1.89
CA VAL A 70 -12.71 11.70 1.16
C VAL A 70 -13.34 12.40 -0.03
N PHE A 71 -13.16 11.80 -1.21
CA PHE A 71 -14.00 12.08 -2.37
C PHE A 71 -15.14 11.06 -2.41
N ASP A 72 -16.35 11.52 -2.71
CA ASP A 72 -17.48 10.61 -2.99
C ASP A 72 -17.34 9.96 -4.37
N LYS A 73 -18.15 8.94 -4.66
CA LYS A 73 -18.18 8.25 -5.97
C LYS A 73 -18.35 9.17 -7.21
N ASP A 74 -18.87 10.39 -7.01
CA ASP A 74 -19.11 11.37 -8.06
C ASP A 74 -17.95 12.38 -8.17
N ALA A 75 -16.81 12.09 -7.51
CA ALA A 75 -15.58 12.86 -7.47
C ALA A 75 -15.72 14.25 -6.81
N ASN A 76 -16.67 14.42 -5.88
CA ASN A 76 -16.76 15.62 -5.05
C ASN A 76 -15.96 15.44 -3.76
N LEU A 77 -15.18 16.45 -3.36
CA LEU A 77 -14.52 16.43 -2.06
C LEU A 77 -15.57 16.68 -0.96
N VAL A 78 -16.04 15.61 -0.34
CA VAL A 78 -17.12 15.66 0.67
C VAL A 78 -16.59 15.80 2.09
N HIS A 79 -15.31 15.53 2.31
CA HIS A 79 -14.68 15.67 3.62
C HIS A 79 -13.20 15.97 3.52
N HIS A 80 -12.72 16.85 4.40
CA HIS A 80 -11.32 17.14 4.57
C HIS A 80 -11.06 17.70 5.98
N THR A 81 -10.04 17.19 6.66
CA THR A 81 -9.64 17.68 8.00
C THR A 81 -8.12 17.60 8.18
N ALA A 82 -7.56 18.54 8.93
CA ALA A 82 -6.20 18.43 9.42
C ALA A 82 -6.13 17.41 10.57
N ILE A 83 -4.99 16.73 10.70
CA ILE A 83 -4.71 15.79 11.80
C ILE A 83 -3.60 16.39 12.65
N ASP A 84 -3.86 16.50 13.96
CA ASP A 84 -2.87 17.02 14.89
C ASP A 84 -1.76 15.99 15.12
N LEU A 85 -0.53 16.41 14.83
CA LEU A 85 0.67 15.60 15.00
C LEU A 85 1.75 16.46 15.66
N PRO A 86 2.59 15.87 16.53
CA PRO A 86 3.63 16.62 17.24
C PRO A 86 4.79 17.09 16.33
N GLY A 87 4.76 16.75 15.04
CA GLY A 87 5.77 17.15 14.07
C GLY A 87 5.56 16.51 12.71
N ALA A 88 6.46 16.81 11.78
CA ALA A 88 6.49 16.19 10.47
C ALA A 88 6.64 14.67 10.58
N ARG A 89 5.90 13.94 9.76
CA ARG A 89 5.91 12.48 9.69
C ARG A 89 6.06 12.02 8.25
N LEU A 90 6.44 10.75 8.09
CA LEU A 90 6.62 10.09 6.81
C LEU A 90 5.75 8.81 6.71
N PRO A 91 4.42 8.89 6.89
CA PRO A 91 3.53 7.77 6.59
C PRO A 91 3.61 7.37 5.12
N HIS A 92 3.57 6.08 4.82
CA HIS A 92 3.54 5.58 3.44
C HIS A 92 2.12 5.32 2.96
N THR A 93 1.32 4.63 3.78
CA THR A 93 -0.03 4.18 3.41
C THR A 93 -1.10 4.64 4.39
N LEU A 94 -2.36 4.55 3.95
CA LEU A 94 -3.54 4.56 4.81
C LEU A 94 -4.20 3.18 4.77
N ALA A 95 -5.06 2.89 5.73
CA ALA A 95 -5.98 1.76 5.67
C ALA A 95 -7.40 2.21 6.01
N PHE A 96 -8.40 1.39 5.72
CA PHE A 96 -9.79 1.72 5.99
C PHE A 96 -10.62 0.49 6.34
N THR A 97 -11.66 0.68 7.14
CA THR A 97 -12.74 -0.26 7.39
C THR A 97 -14.04 0.33 6.84
N THR A 98 -15.18 -0.34 7.04
CA THR A 98 -16.49 0.20 6.68
C THR A 98 -16.73 1.61 7.27
N ASN A 99 -16.38 1.84 8.54
CA ASN A 99 -16.69 3.08 9.25
C ASN A 99 -15.47 3.96 9.59
N TYR A 100 -14.26 3.42 9.53
CA TYR A 100 -13.05 4.10 9.96
C TYR A 100 -12.01 4.21 8.85
N SER A 101 -11.15 5.23 8.96
CA SER A 101 -9.85 5.27 8.33
C SER A 101 -8.77 5.17 9.40
N ILE A 102 -7.66 4.54 9.04
CA ILE A 102 -6.53 4.29 9.92
C ILE A 102 -5.33 5.02 9.32
N LEU A 103 -4.85 6.01 10.07
CA LEU A 103 -3.69 6.83 9.73
C LEU A 103 -2.50 6.41 10.59
N MET A 104 -1.31 6.40 10.00
CA MET A 104 -0.11 5.90 10.68
C MET A 104 0.80 7.05 11.11
N ASP A 105 1.18 7.06 12.38
CA ASP A 105 2.29 7.85 12.90
C ASP A 105 3.37 6.88 13.42
N LEU A 106 4.30 6.56 12.52
CA LEU A 106 5.35 5.57 12.77
C LEU A 106 6.67 6.26 13.13
N PRO A 107 7.52 5.64 13.96
CA PRO A 107 8.76 6.22 14.43
C PRO A 107 9.90 6.24 13.38
N MET A 108 9.57 6.37 12.10
CA MET A 108 10.51 6.61 11.01
C MET A 108 10.10 7.89 10.28
N PHE A 109 10.82 8.97 10.52
CA PHE A 109 10.50 10.30 9.98
C PHE A 109 11.77 11.15 9.84
N TRP A 110 11.63 12.37 9.31
CA TRP A 110 12.78 13.27 9.14
C TRP A 110 13.34 13.72 10.48
N ASP A 111 14.67 13.78 10.57
CA ASP A 111 15.37 14.34 11.72
C ASP A 111 14.92 15.81 11.96
N PRO A 112 14.27 16.12 13.10
CA PRO A 112 13.69 17.44 13.31
C PRO A 112 14.70 18.59 13.35
N GLU A 113 15.94 18.34 13.81
CA GLU A 113 16.98 19.37 13.88
C GLU A 113 17.60 19.65 12.50
N LEU A 114 17.76 18.60 11.69
CA LEU A 114 18.24 18.72 10.31
C LEU A 114 17.17 19.30 9.40
N LEU A 115 15.90 18.95 9.60
CA LEU A 115 14.79 19.47 8.81
C LEU A 115 14.65 20.99 8.96
N GLN A 116 14.93 21.56 10.14
CA GLN A 116 15.00 23.02 10.34
C GLN A 116 16.06 23.71 9.46
N LYS A 117 17.05 22.96 8.99
CA LYS A 117 18.13 23.41 8.09
C LYS A 117 17.89 22.97 6.63
N ASP A 118 16.66 22.56 6.30
CA ASP A 118 16.26 22.04 4.99
C ASP A 118 16.95 20.72 4.58
N VAL A 119 17.50 19.98 5.56
CA VAL A 119 18.16 18.69 5.33
C VAL A 119 17.19 17.55 5.65
N HIS A 120 16.74 16.86 4.60
CA HIS A 120 15.70 15.83 4.67
C HIS A 120 16.29 14.43 4.97
N LYS A 121 16.89 14.26 6.15
CA LYS A 121 17.44 12.97 6.59
C LYS A 121 16.37 12.13 7.29
N VAL A 122 16.00 11.00 6.72
CA VAL A 122 15.11 10.01 7.39
C VAL A 122 15.88 9.26 8.47
N SER A 123 15.28 9.11 9.65
CA SER A 123 15.83 8.36 10.79
C SER A 123 14.74 7.54 11.46
N PHE A 124 15.12 6.41 12.06
CA PHE A 124 14.25 5.57 12.87
C PHE A 124 14.52 5.82 14.36
N TYR A 125 13.45 5.94 15.15
CA TYR A 125 13.46 6.30 16.57
C TYR A 125 12.87 5.15 17.41
N PRO A 126 13.66 4.09 17.69
CA PRO A 126 13.16 2.87 18.35
C PRO A 126 12.68 3.08 19.79
N ASP A 127 12.95 4.23 20.39
CA ASP A 127 12.44 4.64 21.71
C ASP A 127 11.01 5.19 21.66
N LYS A 128 10.42 5.35 20.47
CA LYS A 128 9.08 5.88 20.25
C LYS A 128 8.13 4.79 19.79
N ALA A 129 6.93 4.75 20.38
CA ALA A 129 5.87 3.85 19.95
C ALA A 129 5.44 4.15 18.52
N SER A 130 5.02 3.11 17.80
CA SER A 130 4.18 3.26 16.61
C SER A 130 2.78 3.66 17.07
N ARG A 131 2.14 4.59 16.37
CA ARG A 131 0.77 5.03 16.69
C ARG A 131 -0.15 4.88 15.48
N PHE A 132 -1.31 4.28 15.71
CA PHE A 132 -2.37 4.11 14.70
C PHE A 132 -3.57 4.96 15.10
N GLY A 133 -3.90 5.93 14.25
CA GLY A 133 -4.97 6.88 14.47
C GLY A 133 -6.23 6.43 13.76
N LEU A 134 -7.24 6.04 14.53
CA LEU A 134 -8.56 5.66 14.01
C LEU A 134 -9.48 6.88 14.02
N ILE A 135 -9.92 7.28 12.83
CA ILE A 135 -10.88 8.37 12.63
C ILE A 135 -12.10 7.78 11.92
N THR A 136 -13.31 8.13 12.35
CA THR A 136 -14.50 7.82 11.54
C THR A 136 -14.35 8.50 10.18
N ARG A 137 -14.78 7.89 9.07
CA ARG A 137 -14.50 8.40 7.72
C ARG A 137 -14.86 9.88 7.45
N PHE A 138 -15.82 10.42 8.20
CA PHE A 138 -16.25 11.82 8.08
C PHE A 138 -16.06 12.63 9.38
N GLY A 139 -15.24 12.11 10.30
CA GLY A 139 -14.95 12.72 11.59
C GLY A 139 -13.93 13.85 11.47
N GLN A 140 -13.94 14.79 12.42
CA GLN A 140 -12.94 15.84 12.49
C GLN A 140 -11.63 15.31 13.09
N GLY A 141 -10.50 15.96 12.80
CA GLY A 141 -9.18 15.49 13.23
C GLY A 141 -8.98 15.41 14.74
N ASP A 142 -9.77 16.15 15.52
CA ASP A 142 -9.78 16.09 16.99
C ASP A 142 -10.55 14.89 17.56
N SER A 143 -11.31 14.17 16.73
CA SER A 143 -12.04 12.96 17.10
C SER A 143 -11.23 11.67 16.97
N ILE A 144 -9.98 11.78 16.50
CA ILE A 144 -9.10 10.63 16.26
C ILE A 144 -8.77 9.91 17.57
N LYS A 145 -8.84 8.58 17.54
CA LYS A 145 -8.39 7.72 18.64
C LYS A 145 -7.05 7.10 18.28
N TRP A 146 -6.02 7.42 19.05
CA TRP A 146 -4.68 6.87 18.85
C TRP A 146 -4.48 5.60 19.67
N PHE A 147 -3.95 4.58 19.00
CA PHE A 147 -3.55 3.30 19.58
C PHE A 147 -2.05 3.15 19.45
N GLU A 148 -1.38 2.80 20.55
CA GLU A 148 0.08 2.61 20.57
C GLU A 148 0.45 1.15 20.37
N ALA A 149 1.61 0.93 19.78
CA ALA A 149 2.17 -0.37 19.42
C ALA A 149 3.71 -0.32 19.45
N ASP A 150 4.33 -1.49 19.38
CA ASP A 150 5.78 -1.63 19.32
C ASP A 150 6.37 -0.84 18.12
N PRO A 151 7.56 -0.24 18.28
CA PRO A 151 8.21 0.53 17.22
C PRO A 151 8.42 -0.31 15.96
N CYS A 152 7.92 0.17 14.82
CA CYS A 152 8.06 -0.49 13.53
C CYS A 152 7.97 0.53 12.39
N TYR A 153 8.09 0.05 11.15
CA TYR A 153 7.68 0.81 9.98
C TYR A 153 6.86 -0.08 9.05
N ILE A 154 5.91 0.53 8.35
CA ILE A 154 4.96 -0.15 7.47
C ILE A 154 4.94 0.66 6.18
N TYR A 155 5.31 0.01 5.08
CA TYR A 155 5.03 0.55 3.76
C TYR A 155 3.56 0.25 3.43
N HIS A 156 3.18 -1.01 3.23
CA HIS A 156 1.83 -1.34 2.78
C HIS A 156 0.95 -2.01 3.83
N ALA A 157 -0.33 -1.61 3.82
CA ALA A 157 -1.40 -2.29 4.50
C ALA A 157 -1.98 -3.36 3.58
N ILE A 158 -2.33 -4.51 4.15
CA ILE A 158 -2.94 -5.64 3.44
C ILE A 158 -4.45 -5.41 3.36
N ASN A 159 -5.11 -5.28 4.51
CA ASN A 159 -6.51 -4.93 4.63
C ASN A 159 -6.84 -4.53 6.08
N SER A 160 -8.04 -4.01 6.33
CA SER A 160 -8.55 -3.78 7.68
C SER A 160 -10.07 -3.91 7.73
N TRP A 161 -10.62 -4.30 8.88
CA TRP A 161 -12.07 -4.44 9.07
C TRP A 161 -12.47 -4.32 10.54
N GLU A 162 -13.78 -4.31 10.78
CA GLU A 162 -14.38 -4.22 12.11
C GLU A 162 -14.88 -5.60 12.59
N GLU A 163 -14.63 -5.92 13.86
CA GLU A 163 -15.10 -7.13 14.54
C GLU A 163 -15.67 -6.77 15.93
N GLY A 164 -16.96 -6.43 15.97
CA GLY A 164 -17.60 -5.97 17.20
C GLY A 164 -16.96 -4.65 17.69
N ASP A 165 -16.41 -4.66 18.90
CA ASP A 165 -15.71 -3.51 19.49
C ASP A 165 -14.23 -3.42 19.06
N MET A 166 -13.79 -4.24 18.10
CA MET A 166 -12.41 -4.28 17.62
C MET A 166 -12.31 -3.76 16.19
N VAL A 167 -11.19 -3.11 15.88
CA VAL A 167 -10.72 -2.88 14.51
C VAL A 167 -9.48 -3.73 14.28
N VAL A 168 -9.48 -4.50 13.19
CA VAL A 168 -8.36 -5.34 12.76
C VAL A 168 -7.64 -4.66 11.62
N LEU A 169 -6.31 -4.69 11.63
CA LEU A 169 -5.45 -4.17 10.58
C LEU A 169 -4.34 -5.17 10.28
N ASP A 170 -4.29 -5.64 9.04
CA ASP A 170 -3.22 -6.48 8.51
C ASP A 170 -2.26 -5.66 7.68
N VAL A 171 -0.96 -5.87 7.85
CA VAL A 171 0.10 -5.09 7.19
C VAL A 171 1.34 -5.93 6.88
N CYS A 172 2.19 -5.40 6.00
CA CYS A 172 3.58 -5.85 5.86
C CYS A 172 4.47 -5.02 6.81
N ARG A 173 4.77 -5.58 7.99
CA ARG A 173 5.48 -4.89 9.08
C ARG A 173 6.99 -5.13 8.99
N MET A 174 7.78 -4.05 9.09
CA MET A 174 9.23 -4.11 9.25
C MET A 174 9.58 -3.82 10.71
N SER A 175 10.19 -4.81 11.37
CA SER A 175 10.62 -4.69 12.77
C SER A 175 11.92 -3.91 12.90
N THR A 176 12.82 -4.10 11.93
CA THR A 176 14.13 -3.44 11.90
C THR A 176 14.24 -2.60 10.64
N PRO A 177 13.55 -1.45 10.56
CA PRO A 177 13.44 -0.72 9.32
C PRO A 177 14.69 0.08 8.98
N VAL A 178 15.87 -0.29 9.49
CA VAL A 178 17.15 0.36 9.22
C VAL A 178 18.08 -0.67 8.55
N PRO A 179 18.58 -0.40 7.33
CA PRO A 179 19.51 -1.31 6.68
C PRO A 179 20.81 -1.43 7.47
N SER A 180 21.33 -2.66 7.58
CA SER A 180 22.66 -2.91 8.14
C SER A 180 23.76 -2.26 7.29
N GLU A 181 24.91 -1.95 7.90
CA GLU A 181 26.06 -1.37 7.19
C GLU A 181 26.51 -2.25 6.01
N ALA A 182 26.44 -3.58 6.15
CA ALA A 182 26.74 -4.51 5.07
C ALA A 182 25.77 -4.38 3.87
N LYS A 183 24.45 -4.20 4.13
CA LYS A 183 23.45 -3.97 3.07
C LYS A 183 23.66 -2.61 2.38
N LYS A 184 24.00 -1.56 3.14
CA LYS A 184 24.30 -0.23 2.57
C LYS A 184 25.50 -0.25 1.62
N GLN A 185 26.51 -1.08 1.90
CA GLN A 185 27.70 -1.20 1.06
C GLN A 185 27.46 -2.02 -0.22
N LYS A 186 26.55 -3.00 -0.19
CA LYS A 186 26.19 -3.84 -1.35
C LYS A 186 25.36 -3.06 -2.39
N LEU A 187 24.50 -2.15 -1.95
CA LEU A 187 23.65 -1.33 -2.81
C LEU A 187 24.39 -0.03 -3.21
N ALA A 188 25.16 -0.09 -4.29
CA ALA A 188 25.94 1.04 -4.80
C ALA A 188 25.11 1.96 -5.72
N GLY A 189 25.49 3.25 -5.79
CA GLY A 189 24.90 4.25 -6.70
C GLY A 189 24.03 5.31 -6.00
N PRO A 190 23.57 6.34 -6.73
CA PRO A 190 22.87 7.50 -6.15
C PRO A 190 21.55 7.14 -5.45
N TYR A 191 20.95 5.99 -5.79
CA TYR A 191 19.72 5.48 -5.18
C TYR A 191 19.96 4.29 -4.23
N GLY A 192 21.19 3.80 -4.10
CA GLY A 192 21.50 2.59 -3.33
C GLY A 192 21.12 2.69 -1.85
N SER A 193 21.26 3.88 -1.27
CA SER A 193 20.79 4.18 0.09
C SER A 193 19.27 4.05 0.22
N MET A 194 18.49 4.61 -0.72
CA MET A 194 17.03 4.50 -0.78
C MET A 194 16.58 3.03 -0.96
N LEU A 195 17.21 2.31 -1.88
CA LEU A 195 16.91 0.89 -2.14
C LEU A 195 17.23 -0.02 -0.93
N ALA A 196 18.21 0.37 -0.10
CA ALA A 196 18.55 -0.36 1.13
C ALA A 196 17.42 -0.32 2.16
N TRP A 197 16.64 0.76 2.18
CA TRP A 197 15.44 0.89 3.01
C TRP A 197 14.21 0.16 2.45
N LEU A 198 14.32 -0.52 1.31
CA LEU A 198 13.21 -1.30 0.72
C LEU A 198 13.48 -2.81 0.75
N LYS A 199 14.74 -3.25 0.95
CA LYS A 199 15.10 -4.66 1.21
C LYS A 199 15.04 -5.01 2.70
N LEU A 200 13.90 -4.73 3.30
CA LEU A 200 13.68 -4.90 4.73
C LEU A 200 12.91 -6.18 5.04
N ASP A 201 12.90 -6.51 6.32
CA ASP A 201 12.32 -7.68 6.95
C ASP A 201 10.78 -7.61 7.03
N ALA A 202 10.13 -7.09 5.97
CA ALA A 202 8.69 -6.96 5.93
C ALA A 202 8.03 -8.34 5.93
N SER A 203 7.13 -8.57 6.88
CA SER A 203 6.34 -9.79 6.97
C SER A 203 4.92 -9.52 7.45
N TYR A 204 4.04 -10.49 7.30
CA TYR A 204 2.63 -10.36 7.64
C TYR A 204 2.45 -10.17 9.15
N HIS A 205 1.84 -9.05 9.53
CA HIS A 205 1.48 -8.73 10.91
C HIS A 205 0.03 -8.29 11.03
N ARG A 206 -0.61 -8.67 12.14
CA ARG A 206 -1.99 -8.31 12.47
C ARG A 206 -2.03 -7.47 13.74
N TYR A 207 -2.76 -6.37 13.66
CA TYR A 207 -3.09 -5.48 14.76
C TYR A 207 -4.56 -5.61 15.09
N ARG A 208 -4.89 -5.57 16.39
CA ARG A 208 -6.27 -5.51 16.88
C ARG A 208 -6.40 -4.38 17.89
N PHE A 209 -7.22 -3.39 17.56
CA PHE A 209 -7.47 -2.20 18.36
C PHE A 209 -8.82 -2.32 19.06
N ASN A 210 -8.85 -2.30 20.38
CA ASN A 210 -10.09 -2.36 21.15
C ASN A 210 -10.65 -0.95 21.36
N LEU A 211 -11.78 -0.63 20.74
CA LEU A 211 -12.39 0.69 20.74
C LEU A 211 -12.96 1.13 22.11
N VAL A 212 -13.14 0.17 23.03
CA VAL A 212 -13.69 0.38 24.38
C VAL A 212 -12.56 0.52 25.41
N SER A 213 -11.61 -0.41 25.44
CA SER A 213 -10.51 -0.41 26.42
C SER A 213 -9.33 0.47 26.01
N GLY A 214 -9.17 0.76 24.71
CA GLY A 214 -7.99 1.44 24.16
C GLY A 214 -6.76 0.55 24.02
N GLU A 215 -6.90 -0.77 24.24
CA GLU A 215 -5.78 -1.73 24.13
C GLU A 215 -5.48 -2.07 22.66
N THR A 216 -4.19 -2.19 22.35
CA THR A 216 -3.67 -2.75 21.09
C THR A 216 -3.13 -4.15 21.34
N LYS A 217 -3.45 -5.10 20.46
CA LYS A 217 -2.77 -6.40 20.38
C LYS A 217 -2.07 -6.54 19.04
N GLU A 218 -0.88 -7.12 19.07
CA GLU A 218 0.00 -7.31 17.92
C GLU A 218 0.34 -8.80 17.77
N GLU A 219 0.30 -9.30 16.54
CA GLU A 219 0.57 -10.70 16.23
C GLU A 219 1.33 -10.83 14.90
N SER A 220 2.47 -11.53 14.91
CA SER A 220 3.16 -11.94 13.69
C SER A 220 2.48 -13.20 13.14
N LEU A 221 1.89 -13.12 11.95
CA LEU A 221 1.23 -14.27 11.33
C LEU A 221 2.16 -15.10 10.44
N SER A 222 3.27 -14.50 9.99
CA SER A 222 4.23 -15.16 9.11
C SER A 222 5.62 -14.55 9.25
N ASP A 223 6.64 -15.41 9.18
CA ASP A 223 8.05 -15.02 9.04
C ASP A 223 8.49 -14.93 7.57
N LEU A 224 7.59 -15.23 6.63
CA LEU A 224 7.86 -15.13 5.20
C LEU A 224 8.04 -13.66 4.82
N LEU A 225 9.20 -13.35 4.24
CA LEU A 225 9.49 -12.00 3.77
C LEU A 225 8.73 -11.74 2.47
N SER A 226 7.74 -10.85 2.53
CA SER A 226 6.88 -10.51 1.41
C SER A 226 6.38 -9.08 1.52
N GLU A 227 6.04 -8.48 0.38
CA GLU A 227 5.57 -7.09 0.29
C GLU A 227 4.64 -6.91 -0.94
N PHE A 228 4.22 -5.67 -1.19
CA PHE A 228 3.25 -5.27 -2.22
C PHE A 228 1.99 -6.12 -2.14
N PRO A 229 1.30 -6.12 -0.97
CA PRO A 229 0.14 -6.94 -0.75
C PRO A 229 -1.02 -6.44 -1.61
N VAL A 230 -1.75 -7.38 -2.17
CA VAL A 230 -3.01 -7.16 -2.88
C VAL A 230 -4.02 -8.18 -2.42
N ILE A 231 -5.28 -7.76 -2.35
CA ILE A 231 -6.43 -8.59 -2.00
C ILE A 231 -7.44 -8.57 -3.14
N ASN A 232 -8.51 -9.35 -3.02
CA ASN A 232 -9.71 -9.08 -3.79
C ASN A 232 -10.36 -7.79 -3.26
N ASN A 233 -10.28 -6.70 -4.03
CA ASN A 233 -10.74 -5.36 -3.59
C ASN A 233 -12.23 -5.30 -3.23
N ARG A 234 -13.06 -6.26 -3.66
CA ARG A 234 -14.45 -6.41 -3.18
C ARG A 234 -14.56 -6.65 -1.67
N PHE A 235 -13.46 -7.05 -1.03
CA PHE A 235 -13.33 -7.25 0.41
C PHE A 235 -12.50 -6.15 1.09
N GLY A 236 -12.12 -5.09 0.38
CA GLY A 236 -11.45 -3.93 0.96
C GLY A 236 -12.32 -3.29 2.05
N GLY A 237 -11.78 -3.15 3.26
CA GLY A 237 -12.53 -2.63 4.41
C GLY A 237 -13.47 -3.64 5.08
N LEU A 238 -13.49 -4.89 4.60
CA LEU A 238 -14.24 -6.04 5.11
C LEU A 238 -13.28 -7.15 5.55
N SER A 239 -13.80 -8.11 6.32
CA SER A 239 -13.02 -9.29 6.68
C SER A 239 -12.62 -10.07 5.42
N SER A 240 -11.33 -10.33 5.27
CA SER A 240 -10.72 -11.04 4.15
C SER A 240 -9.75 -12.09 4.66
N ARG A 241 -9.69 -13.25 4.01
CA ARG A 241 -8.81 -14.35 4.38
C ARG A 241 -7.52 -14.37 3.58
N TYR A 242 -7.57 -14.05 2.29
CA TYR A 242 -6.47 -14.24 1.36
C TYR A 242 -5.79 -12.93 0.98
N SER A 243 -4.48 -12.97 0.88
CA SER A 243 -3.68 -11.88 0.33
C SER A 243 -2.58 -12.41 -0.56
N TYR A 244 -2.19 -11.59 -1.53
CA TYR A 244 -1.20 -11.92 -2.55
C TYR A 244 -0.06 -10.93 -2.49
N HIS A 245 1.16 -11.41 -2.50
CA HIS A 245 2.36 -10.63 -2.26
C HIS A 245 3.41 -10.96 -3.30
N VAL A 246 4.44 -10.13 -3.38
CA VAL A 246 5.66 -10.42 -4.12
C VAL A 246 6.80 -10.77 -3.16
N THR A 247 7.73 -11.62 -3.61
CA THR A 247 9.01 -11.86 -2.91
C THR A 247 10.13 -11.08 -3.56
N LEU A 248 11.07 -10.58 -2.76
CA LEU A 248 12.24 -9.85 -3.27
C LEU A 248 13.38 -10.80 -3.65
N ALA A 249 13.98 -10.54 -4.81
CA ALA A 249 15.20 -11.19 -5.27
C ALA A 249 16.41 -10.74 -4.43
N ASP A 250 17.36 -11.65 -4.15
CA ASP A 250 18.67 -11.31 -3.58
C ASP A 250 19.64 -10.77 -4.65
N THR A 251 19.37 -9.55 -5.11
CA THR A 251 20.18 -8.81 -6.09
C THR A 251 20.59 -7.43 -5.56
N ASP A 252 21.27 -6.61 -6.36
CA ASP A 252 21.61 -5.23 -5.99
C ASP A 252 20.52 -4.22 -6.43
N ALA A 253 19.40 -4.72 -6.92
CA ALA A 253 18.22 -3.94 -7.30
C ALA A 253 16.97 -4.46 -6.58
N ILE A 254 15.91 -3.65 -6.55
CA ILE A 254 14.59 -4.13 -6.12
C ILE A 254 13.97 -4.82 -7.32
N LEU A 255 13.96 -6.14 -7.26
CA LEU A 255 13.38 -6.99 -8.28
C LEU A 255 12.55 -8.05 -7.56
N PHE A 256 11.41 -8.39 -8.12
CA PHE A 256 10.53 -9.39 -7.54
C PHE A 256 10.73 -10.74 -8.22
N ASP A 257 11.12 -11.76 -7.47
CA ASP A 257 11.47 -13.08 -8.00
C ASP A 257 10.34 -14.11 -7.84
N GLY A 258 9.20 -13.72 -7.28
CA GLY A 258 8.06 -14.61 -7.14
C GLY A 258 6.81 -13.94 -6.60
N LEU A 259 5.74 -14.73 -6.58
CA LEU A 259 4.44 -14.41 -6.02
C LEU A 259 4.15 -15.35 -4.86
N VAL A 260 3.40 -14.84 -3.88
CA VAL A 260 2.96 -15.60 -2.71
C VAL A 260 1.48 -15.36 -2.50
N LYS A 261 0.72 -16.41 -2.23
CA LYS A 261 -0.62 -16.34 -1.65
C LYS A 261 -0.50 -16.72 -0.19
N ILE A 262 -1.07 -15.92 0.70
CA ILE A 262 -1.11 -16.19 2.14
C ILE A 262 -2.57 -16.35 2.57
N ASP A 263 -2.86 -17.44 3.27
CA ASP A 263 -4.11 -17.68 3.98
C ASP A 263 -3.95 -17.25 5.44
N SER A 264 -4.60 -16.15 5.82
CA SER A 264 -4.45 -15.57 7.16
C SER A 264 -5.15 -16.34 8.28
N GLU A 265 -6.03 -17.30 7.96
CA GLU A 265 -6.65 -18.17 8.96
C GLU A 265 -5.78 -19.38 9.29
N THR A 266 -5.16 -19.97 8.27
CA THR A 266 -4.35 -21.19 8.43
C THR A 266 -2.85 -20.92 8.52
N THR A 267 -2.41 -19.70 8.19
CA THR A 267 -1.00 -19.27 8.03
C THR A 267 -0.23 -20.02 6.95
N GLN A 268 -0.92 -20.81 6.12
CA GLN A 268 -0.31 -21.50 4.98
C GLN A 268 -0.08 -20.53 3.83
N ASN A 269 0.97 -20.82 3.04
CA ASN A 269 1.29 -20.07 1.84
C ASN A 269 1.44 -20.98 0.62
N GLN A 270 1.22 -20.39 -0.55
CA GLN A 270 1.56 -20.96 -1.85
C GLN A 270 2.51 -20.01 -2.55
N GLU A 271 3.60 -20.53 -3.09
CA GLU A 271 4.61 -19.71 -3.76
C GLU A 271 4.75 -20.10 -5.23
N TYR A 272 4.97 -19.09 -6.07
CA TYR A 272 5.45 -19.27 -7.43
C TYR A 272 6.71 -18.44 -7.64
N LYS A 273 7.85 -19.11 -7.87
CA LYS A 273 9.10 -18.45 -8.25
C LYS A 273 9.17 -18.27 -9.76
N PHE A 274 9.46 -17.04 -10.20
CA PHE A 274 9.68 -16.76 -11.60
C PHE A 274 10.92 -17.52 -12.10
N PRO A 275 10.96 -17.90 -13.40
CA PRO A 275 12.17 -18.45 -14.00
C PRO A 275 13.37 -17.51 -13.81
N LYS A 276 14.57 -18.06 -13.78
CA LYS A 276 15.81 -17.27 -13.69
C LYS A 276 15.81 -16.15 -14.74
N GLY A 277 16.16 -14.93 -14.32
CA GLY A 277 16.19 -13.76 -15.19
C GLY A 277 14.82 -13.15 -15.51
N CYS A 278 13.74 -13.70 -14.97
CA CYS A 278 12.41 -13.11 -15.03
C CYS A 278 12.07 -12.44 -13.70
N PHE A 279 11.55 -11.22 -13.75
CA PHE A 279 11.19 -10.46 -12.56
C PHE A 279 9.79 -9.85 -12.71
N GLY A 280 8.96 -10.01 -11.69
CA GLY A 280 7.60 -9.48 -11.67
C GLY A 280 7.51 -8.02 -11.24
N SER A 281 6.28 -7.52 -11.23
CA SER A 281 5.83 -6.29 -10.57
C SER A 281 4.77 -6.66 -9.53
N GLU A 282 4.24 -5.69 -8.78
CA GLU A 282 3.01 -5.91 -8.00
C GLU A 282 1.93 -6.56 -8.88
N SER A 283 1.20 -7.51 -8.30
CA SER A 283 0.10 -8.20 -8.98
C SER A 283 -1.22 -7.54 -8.66
N GLN A 284 -2.19 -7.62 -9.56
CA GLN A 284 -3.55 -7.15 -9.30
C GLN A 284 -4.54 -8.31 -9.33
N PHE A 285 -5.52 -8.29 -8.44
CA PHE A 285 -6.59 -9.29 -8.41
C PHE A 285 -7.72 -8.90 -9.36
N ALA A 286 -8.09 -9.83 -10.24
CA ALA A 286 -9.25 -9.72 -11.12
C ALA A 286 -10.27 -10.79 -10.73
N PRO A 287 -11.45 -10.43 -10.19
CA PRO A 287 -12.46 -11.41 -9.81
C PRO A 287 -13.02 -12.12 -11.04
N ARG A 288 -13.35 -13.40 -10.90
CA ARG A 288 -14.12 -14.13 -11.93
C ARG A 288 -15.54 -13.59 -12.02
N ASP A 289 -16.11 -13.62 -13.21
CA ASP A 289 -17.56 -13.46 -13.39
C ASP A 289 -18.32 -14.46 -12.51
N ASN A 290 -19.28 -13.94 -11.73
CA ASN A 290 -20.09 -14.73 -10.80
C ASN A 290 -19.27 -15.48 -9.72
N ALA A 291 -18.10 -14.97 -9.36
CA ALA A 291 -17.21 -15.51 -8.32
C ALA A 291 -17.97 -15.98 -7.08
N LYS A 292 -17.63 -17.17 -6.56
CA LYS A 292 -18.29 -17.76 -5.38
C LYS A 292 -17.48 -17.65 -4.10
N ASN A 293 -16.16 -17.67 -4.23
CA ASN A 293 -15.23 -17.55 -3.12
C ASN A 293 -14.44 -16.25 -3.24
N GLU A 294 -13.81 -15.84 -2.14
CA GLU A 294 -12.97 -14.65 -2.08
C GLU A 294 -11.83 -14.67 -3.10
N ASP A 295 -11.20 -15.83 -3.29
CA ASP A 295 -10.07 -16.07 -4.18
C ASP A 295 -10.45 -16.62 -5.57
N ASP A 296 -11.76 -16.66 -5.88
CA ASP A 296 -12.26 -17.10 -7.19
C ASP A 296 -12.03 -16.03 -8.25
N GLY A 297 -10.83 -16.06 -8.83
CA GLY A 297 -10.38 -15.07 -9.79
C GLY A 297 -8.98 -15.34 -10.29
N TYR A 298 -8.31 -14.26 -10.67
CA TYR A 298 -7.03 -14.28 -11.34
C TYR A 298 -6.10 -13.25 -10.74
N LEU A 299 -4.80 -13.56 -10.69
CA LEU A 299 -3.77 -12.53 -10.53
C LEU A 299 -3.20 -12.17 -11.88
N ILE A 300 -3.04 -10.88 -12.11
CA ILE A 300 -2.43 -10.32 -13.31
C ILE A 300 -1.16 -9.60 -12.88
N THR A 301 -0.01 -9.97 -13.46
CA THR A 301 1.28 -9.33 -13.16
C THR A 301 2.06 -9.05 -14.44
N LEU A 302 2.82 -7.95 -14.41
CA LEU A 302 3.76 -7.60 -15.46
C LEU A 302 5.12 -8.18 -15.12
N VAL A 303 5.67 -8.98 -16.03
CA VAL A 303 6.95 -9.68 -15.85
C VAL A 303 7.94 -9.21 -16.91
N THR A 304 9.14 -8.90 -16.48
CA THR A 304 10.28 -8.55 -17.32
C THR A 304 11.17 -9.77 -17.49
N ASN A 305 11.33 -10.24 -18.72
CA ASN A 305 12.27 -11.31 -19.06
C ASN A 305 13.57 -10.71 -19.58
N MET A 306 14.60 -10.69 -18.73
CA MET A 306 15.91 -10.10 -19.02
C MET A 306 16.75 -10.93 -20.01
N GLU A 307 16.45 -12.22 -20.17
CA GLU A 307 17.16 -13.07 -21.13
C GLU A 307 16.72 -12.77 -22.58
N THR A 308 15.43 -12.46 -22.76
CA THR A 308 14.85 -12.17 -24.08
C THR A 308 14.63 -10.69 -24.35
N ASN A 309 14.83 -9.82 -23.35
CA ASN A 309 14.51 -8.39 -23.37
C ASN A 309 13.05 -8.08 -23.72
N LYS A 310 12.12 -8.92 -23.24
CA LYS A 310 10.68 -8.80 -23.48
C LYS A 310 9.90 -8.66 -22.18
N GLY A 311 8.75 -8.01 -22.27
CA GLY A 311 7.73 -8.02 -21.23
C GLY A 311 6.75 -9.18 -21.43
N GLU A 312 6.14 -9.61 -20.35
CA GLU A 312 5.05 -10.58 -20.34
C GLU A 312 3.94 -10.07 -19.43
N ILE A 313 2.68 -10.18 -19.85
CA ILE A 313 1.54 -10.07 -18.95
C ILE A 313 1.17 -11.51 -18.59
N GLN A 314 1.39 -11.89 -17.34
CA GLN A 314 1.12 -13.24 -16.86
C GLN A 314 -0.17 -13.27 -16.04
N ILE A 315 -1.00 -14.28 -16.30
CA ILE A 315 -2.27 -14.50 -15.60
C ILE A 315 -2.17 -15.81 -14.84
N PHE A 316 -2.41 -15.76 -13.53
CA PHE A 316 -2.39 -16.90 -12.62
C PHE A 316 -3.79 -17.19 -12.08
N PRO A 317 -4.14 -18.46 -11.81
CA PRO A 317 -5.33 -18.77 -11.04
C PRO A 317 -5.09 -18.37 -9.59
N ALA A 318 -5.93 -17.49 -9.03
CA ALA A 318 -5.72 -16.94 -7.70
C ALA A 318 -6.00 -17.97 -6.57
N GLU A 319 -6.73 -19.05 -6.88
CA GLU A 319 -6.99 -20.17 -5.97
C GLU A 319 -5.73 -21.02 -5.70
N ASP A 320 -4.88 -21.21 -6.72
CA ASP A 320 -3.72 -22.11 -6.67
C ASP A 320 -2.53 -21.57 -7.49
N LEU A 321 -1.66 -20.81 -6.83
CA LEU A 321 -0.46 -20.25 -7.47
C LEU A 321 0.54 -21.30 -7.93
N THR A 322 0.48 -22.51 -7.37
CA THR A 322 1.47 -23.57 -7.67
C THR A 322 1.35 -24.10 -9.11
N GLN A 323 0.20 -23.89 -9.75
CA GLN A 323 0.00 -24.19 -11.18
C GLN A 323 0.81 -23.28 -12.11
N GLY A 324 1.28 -22.14 -11.59
CA GLY A 324 1.93 -21.11 -12.39
C GLY A 324 0.96 -20.40 -13.33
N PRO A 325 1.49 -19.64 -14.31
CA PRO A 325 0.65 -18.82 -15.17
C PRO A 325 -0.11 -19.68 -16.17
N ILE A 326 -1.43 -19.54 -16.19
CA ILE A 326 -2.35 -20.17 -17.14
C ILE A 326 -2.40 -19.43 -18.48
N CYS A 327 -1.94 -18.18 -18.52
CA CYS A 327 -1.77 -17.40 -19.74
C CYS A 327 -0.53 -16.50 -19.64
N ARG A 328 0.17 -16.34 -20.77
CA ARG A 328 1.27 -15.39 -20.94
C ARG A 328 1.07 -14.61 -22.23
N VAL A 329 0.87 -13.31 -22.14
CA VAL A 329 0.83 -12.41 -23.29
C VAL A 329 2.21 -11.80 -23.46
N ILE A 330 2.89 -12.12 -24.56
CA ILE A 330 4.24 -11.61 -24.83
C ILE A 330 4.13 -10.19 -25.39
N VAL A 331 4.77 -9.25 -24.71
CA VAL A 331 4.91 -7.87 -25.14
C VAL A 331 6.27 -7.74 -25.84
N PRO A 332 6.33 -7.24 -27.09
CA PRO A 332 7.56 -7.26 -27.89
C PRO A 332 8.65 -6.30 -27.43
N GLN A 333 8.40 -5.57 -26.34
CA GLN A 333 9.32 -4.63 -25.69
C GLN A 333 9.41 -4.94 -24.21
N GLN A 334 10.51 -4.54 -23.59
CA GLN A 334 10.68 -4.64 -22.15
C GLN A 334 9.64 -3.76 -21.43
N ILE A 335 9.01 -4.32 -20.40
CA ILE A 335 8.25 -3.56 -19.42
C ILE A 335 9.19 -3.33 -18.24
N PRO A 336 9.47 -2.09 -17.81
CA PRO A 336 10.23 -1.85 -16.59
C PRO A 336 9.50 -2.44 -15.37
N PRO A 337 10.21 -3.05 -14.40
CA PRO A 337 9.60 -3.46 -13.14
C PRO A 337 8.89 -2.26 -12.47
N GLY A 338 7.61 -2.43 -12.18
CA GLY A 338 6.76 -1.39 -11.60
C GLY A 338 6.50 -1.61 -10.11
N PHE A 339 6.06 -0.54 -9.45
CA PHE A 339 5.59 -0.56 -8.06
C PHE A 339 4.08 -0.81 -8.02
N HIS A 340 3.27 0.25 -8.15
CA HIS A 340 1.81 0.14 -7.99
C HIS A 340 1.05 0.16 -9.30
N SER A 341 -0.07 -0.56 -9.31
CA SER A 341 -1.01 -0.62 -10.42
C SER A 341 -2.45 -0.73 -9.89
N SER A 342 -3.43 -0.78 -10.79
CA SER A 342 -4.82 -1.00 -10.41
C SER A 342 -5.49 -1.83 -11.49
N PHE A 343 -6.27 -2.83 -11.08
CA PHE A 343 -7.24 -3.47 -11.95
C PHE A 343 -8.60 -2.78 -11.79
N VAL A 344 -9.31 -2.61 -12.89
CA VAL A 344 -10.64 -1.98 -12.91
C VAL A 344 -11.55 -2.78 -13.83
N LEU A 345 -12.77 -3.01 -13.39
CA LEU A 345 -13.81 -3.63 -14.20
C LEU A 345 -14.44 -2.59 -15.15
N PRO A 346 -14.93 -3.00 -16.33
CA PRO A 346 -15.50 -2.07 -17.31
C PRO A 346 -16.64 -1.20 -16.79
N GLU A 347 -17.44 -1.69 -15.84
CA GLU A 347 -18.52 -0.94 -15.20
C GLU A 347 -18.06 0.22 -14.30
N ASN A 348 -16.77 0.23 -13.92
CA ASN A 348 -16.14 1.24 -13.07
C ASN A 348 -15.28 2.24 -13.87
N LEU A 349 -15.30 2.15 -15.21
CA LEU A 349 -14.61 3.06 -16.13
C LEU A 349 -15.45 4.30 -16.46
#